data_AF-A0A8T7MI32-F1
#
_entry.id   AF-A0A8T7MI32-F1
#
_cell.length_a   1.000
_cell.length_b   1.000
_cell.length_c   1.000
_cell.angle_alpha   90.00
_cell.angle_beta   90.00
_cell.angle_gamma   90.00
#
_symmetry.space_group_name_H-M   'P 1'
#
loop_
_entity.id
_entity.type
_entity.pdbx_description
1 polymer ?
#
loop_
_entity_poly.entity_id
_entity_poly.type
_entity_poly.pdbx_seq_one_letter_code
_entity_poly.pdbx_strand_id
1 'polypeptide(L)'
;MRSLLDHQADGIEYTLHSHGISASVVGGNISPRLIQFHIKLEAGVKFSRVAALAEELALALSVSHCRITRDVYYIKIEVPRPDPVAVRLFPLMRNLPGELPENAPVLGLDESGVPLLLRLSSPDIAHILICGATGSGKTVLTRSIIASLALQNPPDRLRLLLIDVKGRGYHHFNGLPNLVCPVVTDPLDGLHRLKWAVRHMEKREEQGIDSPALVIVIDEMADLTAVSGGQLQEVLARLLEGGHETGIHLIASTQKLLPNQVSLARNNWPTRIVGHTTSDEAKLASGLAGSGAEKLMGRGDFLLFAKGEAARLQVAHISPAEMEQTVVHLGGVPGELETPRHQIPKQMQSQPEQRSLRGKNATEQEEEYYEQPRKKANQRQFQQSTATTYQEHDPHSQVVSERLTHYQNTIQQRRQQKEEENYPYYNPARTQRETQQAKRQPRQADKWEEEEIPEQRPLHNQPPPQPNPTNRSEGVSSNTIRNNARNIACSK
;
A
#
# COMPACT_ATOMS: atom_id res chain seq x y z
N MET A 1 -5.94 -3.55 24.58
CA MET A 1 -4.80 -2.97 23.85
C MET A 1 -3.49 -3.08 24.62
N ARG A 2 -3.17 -2.25 25.64
CA ARG A 2 -1.84 -2.26 26.33
C ARG A 2 -1.29 -3.67 26.63
N SER A 3 -2.03 -4.50 27.38
CA SER A 3 -1.61 -5.87 27.72
C SER A 3 -1.35 -6.80 26.53
N LEU A 4 -1.90 -6.53 25.34
CA LEU A 4 -1.57 -7.26 24.11
C LEU A 4 -0.21 -6.79 23.56
N LEU A 5 0.06 -5.49 23.56
CA LEU A 5 1.32 -4.91 23.11
C LEU A 5 2.47 -5.34 24.01
N ASP A 6 2.25 -5.32 25.33
CA ASP A 6 3.19 -5.83 26.33
C ASP A 6 3.51 -7.31 26.04
N HIS A 7 2.47 -8.16 25.92
CA HIS A 7 2.62 -9.61 25.65
C HIS A 7 3.29 -9.91 24.30
N GLN A 8 2.96 -9.16 23.25
CA GLN A 8 3.59 -9.32 21.94
C GLN A 8 5.05 -8.82 21.93
N ALA A 9 5.38 -7.78 22.69
CA ALA A 9 6.76 -7.32 22.87
C ALA A 9 7.60 -8.36 23.63
N ASP A 10 7.09 -8.87 24.77
CA ASP A 10 7.74 -9.95 25.52
C ASP A 10 7.89 -11.22 24.66
N GLY A 11 6.89 -11.54 23.81
CA GLY A 11 6.95 -12.64 22.85
C GLY A 11 8.02 -12.47 21.76
N ILE A 12 8.18 -11.26 21.21
CA ILE A 12 9.27 -10.93 20.28
C ILE A 12 10.63 -11.10 20.95
N GLU A 13 10.84 -10.53 22.14
CA GLU A 13 12.11 -10.65 22.86
C GLU A 13 12.43 -12.12 23.19
N TYR A 14 11.45 -12.90 23.65
CA TYR A 14 11.60 -14.32 23.96
C TYR A 14 11.98 -15.16 22.73
N THR A 15 11.28 -15.01 21.61
CA THR A 15 11.55 -15.77 20.37
C THR A 15 12.90 -15.39 19.74
N LEU A 16 13.31 -14.13 19.80
CA LEU A 16 14.65 -13.74 19.36
C LEU A 16 15.73 -14.34 20.29
N HIS A 17 15.53 -14.27 21.60
CA HIS A 17 16.45 -14.82 22.60
C HIS A 17 16.60 -16.35 22.48
N SER A 18 15.51 -17.11 22.32
CA SER A 18 15.56 -18.58 22.19
C SER A 18 16.29 -19.04 20.91
N HIS A 19 16.30 -18.22 19.86
CA HIS A 19 17.09 -18.44 18.64
C HIS A 19 18.52 -17.87 18.74
N GLY A 20 18.95 -17.45 19.93
CA GLY A 20 20.29 -16.94 20.22
C GLY A 20 20.56 -15.56 19.62
N ILE A 21 19.56 -14.68 19.59
CA ILE A 21 19.64 -13.30 19.10
C ILE A 21 19.30 -12.34 20.25
N SER A 22 20.31 -11.68 20.80
CA SER A 22 20.12 -10.56 21.72
C SER A 22 19.47 -9.38 20.99
N ALA A 23 18.28 -9.02 21.45
CA ALA A 23 17.47 -7.94 20.89
C ALA A 23 16.55 -7.37 21.98
N SER A 24 16.09 -6.14 21.82
CA SER A 24 15.07 -5.57 22.70
C SER A 24 14.09 -4.68 21.94
N VAL A 25 12.82 -4.73 22.34
CA VAL A 25 11.78 -3.82 21.87
C VAL A 25 11.98 -2.47 22.55
N VAL A 26 12.14 -1.42 21.75
CA VAL A 26 12.40 -0.04 22.23
C VAL A 26 11.20 0.90 22.06
N GLY A 27 10.18 0.46 21.34
CA GLY A 27 8.98 1.24 21.05
C GLY A 27 8.16 0.61 19.92
N GLY A 28 7.27 1.41 19.33
CA GLY A 28 6.49 1.00 18.18
C GLY A 28 5.35 1.98 17.86
N ASN A 29 4.78 1.81 16.68
CA ASN A 29 3.64 2.58 16.16
C ASN A 29 2.42 1.67 15.98
N ILE A 30 1.22 2.20 16.24
CA ILE A 30 -0.05 1.51 15.99
C ILE A 30 -0.76 2.22 14.84
N SER A 31 -0.81 1.59 13.67
CA SER A 31 -1.54 2.10 12.51
C SER A 31 -3.01 1.64 12.57
N PRO A 32 -3.86 2.04 11.61
CA PRO A 32 -5.24 1.55 11.55
C PRO A 32 -5.35 0.02 11.45
N ARG A 33 -4.33 -0.68 10.91
CA ARG A 33 -4.39 -2.13 10.63
C ARG A 33 -3.15 -2.94 11.00
N LEU A 34 -2.08 -2.30 11.46
CA LEU A 34 -0.83 -2.96 11.85
C LEU A 34 -0.35 -2.44 13.20
N ILE A 35 0.39 -3.29 13.89
CA ILE A 35 1.23 -2.91 15.03
C ILE A 35 2.68 -3.08 14.55
N GLN A 36 3.44 -1.99 14.54
CA GLN A 36 4.85 -1.98 14.12
C GLN A 36 5.72 -1.82 15.37
N PHE A 37 6.36 -2.89 15.82
CA PHE A 37 7.35 -2.85 16.89
C PHE A 37 8.71 -2.39 16.36
N HIS A 38 9.44 -1.64 17.17
CA HIS A 38 10.82 -1.20 16.88
C HIS A 38 11.80 -1.97 17.75
N ILE A 39 12.74 -2.68 17.13
CA ILE A 39 13.66 -3.62 17.77
C ILE A 39 15.10 -3.15 17.60
N LYS A 40 15.75 -2.86 18.73
CA LYS A 40 17.19 -2.61 18.78
C LYS A 40 17.91 -3.95 18.94
N LEU A 41 18.74 -4.29 17.96
CA LEU A 41 19.66 -5.44 18.02
C LEU A 41 20.95 -5.08 18.77
N GLU A 42 21.62 -6.09 19.31
CA GLU A 42 23.03 -5.96 19.71
C GLU A 42 23.99 -5.93 18.51
N ALA A 43 25.20 -5.43 18.75
CA ALA A 43 26.23 -5.31 17.72
C ALA A 43 26.64 -6.68 17.15
N GLY A 44 26.82 -6.75 15.83
CA GLY A 44 27.22 -7.98 15.13
C GLY A 44 26.06 -8.90 14.70
N VAL A 45 24.84 -8.71 15.21
CA VAL A 45 23.66 -9.45 14.73
C VAL A 45 23.34 -9.06 13.28
N LYS A 46 23.37 -10.04 12.36
CA LYS A 46 23.02 -9.82 10.95
C LYS A 46 21.50 -9.76 10.77
N PHE A 47 21.00 -8.72 10.09
CA PHE A 47 19.58 -8.57 9.72
C PHE A 47 18.96 -9.83 9.11
N SER A 48 19.71 -10.52 8.23
CA SER A 48 19.24 -11.75 7.57
C SER A 48 18.91 -12.89 8.53
N ARG A 49 19.54 -12.94 9.72
CA ARG A 49 19.24 -13.95 10.76
C ARG A 49 17.89 -13.66 11.42
N VAL A 50 17.54 -12.39 11.61
CA VAL A 50 16.23 -11.97 12.17
C VAL A 50 15.13 -12.10 11.13
N ALA A 51 15.39 -11.67 9.88
CA ALA A 51 14.43 -11.75 8.78
C ALA A 51 14.01 -13.20 8.44
N ALA A 52 14.84 -14.19 8.76
CA ALA A 52 14.51 -15.61 8.60
C ALA A 52 13.47 -16.12 9.62
N LEU A 53 13.35 -15.49 10.79
CA LEU A 53 12.45 -15.92 11.88
C LEU A 53 11.01 -15.41 11.72
N ALA A 54 10.64 -14.87 10.55
CA ALA A 54 9.34 -14.21 10.34
C ALA A 54 8.14 -15.14 10.60
N GLU A 55 8.18 -16.38 10.13
CA GLU A 55 7.11 -17.36 10.36
C GLU A 55 7.06 -17.83 11.83
N GLU A 56 8.23 -17.99 12.48
CA GLU A 56 8.34 -18.40 13.89
C GLU A 56 7.83 -17.30 14.83
N LEU A 57 8.11 -16.03 14.50
CA LEU A 57 7.54 -14.86 15.17
C LEU A 57 6.04 -14.74 14.92
N ALA A 58 5.56 -15.01 13.70
CA ALA A 58 4.12 -15.00 13.42
C ALA A 58 3.36 -16.04 14.25
N LEU A 59 3.92 -17.26 14.34
CA LEU A 59 3.40 -18.35 15.15
C LEU A 59 3.41 -18.03 16.65
N ALA A 60 4.55 -17.57 17.19
CA ALA A 60 4.71 -17.24 18.60
C ALA A 60 3.77 -16.10 19.05
N LEU A 61 3.51 -15.13 18.18
CA LEU A 61 2.61 -13.99 18.44
C LEU A 61 1.14 -14.29 18.11
N SER A 62 0.83 -15.50 17.63
CA SER A 62 -0.52 -15.93 17.19
C SER A 62 -1.15 -15.01 16.13
N VAL A 63 -0.37 -14.55 15.16
CA VAL A 63 -0.81 -13.66 14.06
C VAL A 63 -0.67 -14.33 12.70
N SER A 64 -1.44 -13.84 11.71
CA SER A 64 -1.50 -14.47 10.37
C SER A 64 -0.21 -14.35 9.54
N HIS A 65 0.68 -13.42 9.88
CA HIS A 65 2.04 -13.28 9.35
C HIS A 65 2.82 -12.21 10.15
N CYS A 66 4.13 -12.14 9.92
CA CYS A 66 5.02 -11.07 10.39
C CYS A 66 5.81 -10.51 9.19
N ARG A 67 5.92 -9.19 9.07
CA ARG A 67 6.79 -8.52 8.07
C ARG A 67 7.96 -7.85 8.78
N ILE A 68 9.18 -8.23 8.40
CA ILE A 68 10.42 -7.73 9.02
C ILE A 68 11.13 -6.82 8.02
N THR A 69 11.33 -5.55 8.38
CA THR A 69 12.07 -4.57 7.57
C THR A 69 13.17 -3.89 8.39
N ARG A 70 14.14 -3.30 7.70
CA ARG A 70 15.27 -2.59 8.32
C ARG A 70 15.05 -1.09 8.24
N ASP A 71 15.24 -0.41 9.37
CA ASP A 71 15.36 1.05 9.47
C ASP A 71 16.84 1.44 9.72
N VAL A 72 17.12 2.73 9.84
CA VAL A 72 18.48 3.27 10.08
C VAL A 72 19.02 2.82 11.45
N TYR A 73 18.16 2.83 12.48
CA TYR A 73 18.55 2.63 13.88
C TYR A 73 18.00 1.35 14.54
N TYR A 74 17.01 0.70 13.92
CA TYR A 74 16.31 -0.46 14.47
C TYR A 74 15.76 -1.36 13.35
N ILE A 75 15.30 -2.56 13.72
CA ILE A 75 14.44 -3.40 12.87
C ILE A 75 12.97 -3.04 13.17
N LYS A 76 12.13 -3.03 12.14
CA LYS A 76 10.68 -2.98 12.26
C LYS A 76 10.13 -4.41 12.16
N ILE A 77 9.36 -4.85 13.16
CA ILE A 77 8.50 -6.05 13.09
C ILE A 77 7.07 -5.55 12.98
N GLU A 78 6.42 -5.83 11.86
CA GLU A 78 5.03 -5.48 11.60
C GLU A 78 4.15 -6.72 11.72
N VAL A 79 3.12 -6.62 12.57
CA VAL A 79 2.11 -7.67 12.72
C VAL A 79 0.69 -7.12 12.46
N PRO A 80 -0.24 -7.98 12.00
CA PRO A 80 -1.66 -7.66 11.95
C PRO A 80 -2.20 -7.08 13.27
N ARG A 81 -2.92 -5.97 13.20
CA ARG A 81 -3.73 -5.47 14.32
C ARG A 81 -5.03 -6.28 14.41
N PRO A 82 -5.43 -6.80 15.60
CA PRO A 82 -6.62 -7.64 15.72
C PRO A 82 -7.95 -6.86 15.63
N ASP A 83 -7.93 -5.56 15.94
CA ASP A 83 -9.04 -4.61 15.81
C ASP A 83 -8.77 -3.60 14.67
N PRO A 84 -8.77 -4.05 13.38
CA PRO A 84 -8.45 -3.18 12.25
C PRO A 84 -9.52 -2.10 12.04
N VAL A 85 -9.10 -0.85 12.15
CA VAL A 85 -9.94 0.34 11.95
C VAL A 85 -9.91 0.76 10.48
N ALA A 86 -11.08 1.07 9.91
CA ALA A 86 -11.17 1.63 8.56
C ALA A 86 -10.88 3.13 8.57
N VAL A 87 -9.90 3.57 7.78
CA VAL A 87 -9.67 5.00 7.50
C VAL A 87 -10.88 5.52 6.71
N ARG A 88 -11.59 6.53 7.21
CA ARG A 88 -12.75 7.14 6.55
C ARG A 88 -12.37 8.46 5.92
N LEU A 89 -12.85 8.72 4.70
CA LEU A 89 -12.43 9.89 3.92
C LEU A 89 -12.82 11.22 4.57
N PHE A 90 -14.09 11.41 4.98
CA PHE A 90 -14.54 12.70 5.51
C PHE A 90 -13.86 13.12 6.84
N PRO A 91 -13.69 12.22 7.84
CA PRO A 91 -12.89 12.55 9.03
C PRO A 91 -11.42 12.83 8.70
N LEU A 92 -10.83 12.08 7.76
CA LEU A 92 -9.45 12.31 7.30
C LEU A 92 -9.30 13.70 6.67
N MET A 93 -10.19 14.07 5.74
CA MET A 93 -10.17 15.38 5.07
C MET A 93 -10.41 16.54 6.05
N ARG A 94 -11.29 16.37 7.04
CA ARG A 94 -11.56 17.38 8.08
C ARG A 94 -10.37 17.62 9.00
N ASN A 95 -9.54 16.61 9.23
CA ASN A 95 -8.41 16.66 10.14
C ASN A 95 -7.08 17.05 9.46
N LEU A 96 -7.10 17.42 8.18
CA LEU A 96 -5.92 17.93 7.48
C LEU A 96 -5.60 19.37 7.91
N PRO A 97 -4.33 19.72 8.14
CA PRO A 97 -3.93 21.07 8.50
C PRO A 97 -3.85 21.98 7.26
N GLY A 98 -4.60 23.08 7.29
CA GLY A 98 -4.56 24.13 6.26
C GLY A 98 -5.46 23.84 5.04
N GLU A 99 -5.32 24.68 4.01
CA GLU A 99 -6.04 24.50 2.74
C GLU A 99 -5.39 23.39 1.91
N LEU A 100 -6.22 22.56 1.27
CA LEU A 100 -5.73 21.45 0.45
C LEU A 100 -5.30 21.98 -0.93
N PRO A 101 -4.14 21.57 -1.47
CA PRO A 101 -3.73 22.00 -2.80
C PRO A 101 -4.73 21.58 -3.88
N GLU A 102 -4.92 22.44 -4.88
CA GLU A 102 -5.75 22.11 -6.05
C GLU A 102 -5.22 20.84 -6.74
N ASN A 103 -6.17 20.04 -7.24
CA ASN A 103 -5.91 18.76 -7.91
C ASN A 103 -5.07 17.76 -7.08
N ALA A 104 -5.17 17.78 -5.74
CA ALA A 104 -4.42 16.89 -4.85
C ALA A 104 -5.32 15.93 -4.04
N PRO A 105 -5.82 14.83 -4.64
CA PRO A 105 -6.61 13.82 -3.94
C PRO A 105 -5.93 13.29 -2.67
N VAL A 106 -6.70 13.21 -1.59
CA VAL A 106 -6.35 12.53 -0.34
C VAL A 106 -6.55 11.03 -0.54
N LEU A 107 -5.46 10.27 -0.44
CA LEU A 107 -5.49 8.82 -0.69
C LEU A 107 -5.85 8.00 0.55
N GLY A 108 -5.38 8.43 1.73
CA GLY A 108 -5.33 7.61 2.93
C GLY A 108 -4.23 8.05 3.89
N LEU A 109 -3.72 7.12 4.70
CA LEU A 109 -2.62 7.32 5.64
C LEU A 109 -1.38 6.51 5.24
N ASP A 110 -0.19 6.95 5.63
CA ASP A 110 1.05 6.19 5.54
C ASP A 110 1.20 5.14 6.67
N GLU A 111 2.37 4.50 6.81
CA GLU A 111 2.67 3.60 7.93
C GLU A 111 2.80 4.31 9.30
N SER A 112 3.06 5.62 9.30
CA SER A 112 3.17 6.48 10.48
C SER A 112 1.82 7.07 10.94
N GLY A 113 0.77 6.98 10.12
CA GLY A 113 -0.54 7.62 10.36
C GLY A 113 -0.65 9.06 9.82
N VAL A 114 0.31 9.51 9.01
CA VAL A 114 0.32 10.81 8.32
C VAL A 114 -0.54 10.72 7.04
N PRO A 115 -1.41 11.71 6.76
CA PRO A 115 -2.20 11.74 5.52
C PRO A 115 -1.34 11.84 4.25
N LEU A 116 -1.65 11.00 3.26
CA LEU A 116 -0.99 11.01 1.94
C LEU A 116 -1.87 11.66 0.87
N LEU A 117 -1.30 12.62 0.15
CA LEU A 117 -1.90 13.33 -0.98
C LEU A 117 -1.00 13.21 -2.22
N LEU A 118 -1.60 13.21 -3.41
CA LEU A 118 -0.86 13.24 -4.69
C LEU A 118 -1.32 14.42 -5.54
N ARG A 119 -0.48 15.45 -5.70
CA ARG A 119 -0.80 16.61 -6.55
C ARG A 119 -0.66 16.27 -8.04
N LEU A 120 -1.78 16.09 -8.73
CA LEU A 120 -1.82 15.67 -10.15
C LEU A 120 -1.12 16.67 -11.08
N SER A 121 -1.14 17.97 -10.76
CA SER A 121 -0.42 19.00 -11.52
C SER A 121 1.11 18.96 -11.38
N SER A 122 1.69 17.93 -10.75
CA SER A 122 3.13 17.65 -10.78
C SER A 122 3.42 16.64 -11.90
N PRO A 123 4.37 16.89 -12.83
CA PRO A 123 4.69 15.96 -13.92
C PRO A 123 4.97 14.52 -13.44
N ASP A 124 5.73 14.36 -12.35
CA ASP A 124 6.03 13.04 -11.74
C ASP A 124 4.81 12.27 -11.17
N ILE A 125 3.63 12.89 -11.17
CA ILE A 125 2.39 12.40 -10.53
C ILE A 125 1.21 12.36 -11.52
N ALA A 126 1.27 13.13 -12.62
CA ALA A 126 0.13 13.46 -13.49
C ALA A 126 -0.67 12.28 -14.04
N HIS A 127 -0.08 11.09 -14.08
CA HIS A 127 -0.77 9.85 -14.44
C HIS A 127 -0.49 8.74 -13.40
N ILE A 128 -1.55 8.12 -12.88
CA ILE A 128 -1.52 7.16 -11.76
C ILE A 128 -2.06 5.80 -12.20
N LEU A 129 -1.18 4.79 -12.23
CA LEU A 129 -1.54 3.39 -12.51
C LEU A 129 -1.85 2.66 -11.21
N ILE A 130 -3.02 2.03 -11.08
CA ILE A 130 -3.44 1.33 -9.86
C ILE A 130 -3.57 -0.19 -10.12
N CYS A 131 -2.64 -0.98 -9.59
CA CYS A 131 -2.60 -2.43 -9.80
C CYS A 131 -2.97 -3.21 -8.53
N GLY A 132 -3.51 -4.42 -8.69
CA GLY A 132 -3.83 -5.31 -7.57
C GLY A 132 -4.98 -6.27 -7.84
N ALA A 133 -5.00 -7.42 -7.17
CA ALA A 133 -6.03 -8.44 -7.33
C ALA A 133 -7.45 -7.97 -6.93
N THR A 134 -8.48 -8.77 -7.17
CA THR A 134 -9.80 -8.57 -6.53
C THR A 134 -9.65 -8.55 -5.01
N GLY A 135 -10.35 -7.64 -4.33
CA GLY A 135 -10.25 -7.46 -2.87
C GLY A 135 -9.02 -6.67 -2.36
N SER A 136 -8.06 -6.32 -3.23
CA SER A 136 -6.92 -5.45 -2.86
C SER A 136 -7.37 -4.06 -2.40
N GLY A 137 -8.40 -3.48 -3.04
CA GLY A 137 -8.99 -2.20 -2.68
C GLY A 137 -9.03 -1.13 -3.79
N LYS A 138 -8.64 -1.46 -5.05
CA LYS A 138 -8.51 -0.49 -6.16
C LYS A 138 -9.70 0.47 -6.30
N THR A 139 -10.91 -0.08 -6.41
CA THR A 139 -12.15 0.69 -6.57
C THR A 139 -12.51 1.53 -5.33
N VAL A 140 -11.99 1.18 -4.14
CA VAL A 140 -12.13 2.03 -2.93
C VAL A 140 -11.18 3.22 -3.01
N LEU A 141 -9.94 3.01 -3.49
CA LEU A 141 -8.97 4.07 -3.73
C LEU A 141 -9.47 5.05 -4.80
N THR A 142 -9.92 4.57 -5.96
CA THR A 142 -10.44 5.44 -7.02
C THR A 142 -11.68 6.21 -6.58
N ARG A 143 -12.61 5.60 -5.83
CA ARG A 143 -13.74 6.32 -5.21
C ARG A 143 -13.29 7.45 -4.29
N SER A 144 -12.32 7.19 -3.41
CA SER A 144 -11.82 8.21 -2.48
C SER A 144 -11.07 9.33 -3.20
N ILE A 145 -10.32 9.01 -4.26
CA ILE A 145 -9.72 9.99 -5.17
C ILE A 145 -10.80 10.86 -5.83
N ILE A 146 -11.85 10.26 -6.42
CA ILE A 146 -12.94 10.97 -7.10
C ILE A 146 -13.66 11.92 -6.12
N ALA A 147 -14.04 11.42 -4.95
CA ALA A 147 -14.73 12.22 -3.94
C ALA A 147 -13.84 13.34 -3.38
N SER A 148 -12.57 13.06 -3.10
CA SER A 148 -11.62 14.07 -2.64
C SER A 148 -11.42 15.18 -3.68
N LEU A 149 -11.31 14.82 -4.97
CA LEU A 149 -11.17 15.80 -6.05
C LEU A 149 -12.41 16.67 -6.19
N ALA A 150 -13.61 16.09 -6.19
CA ALA A 150 -14.86 16.84 -6.34
C ALA A 150 -15.16 17.75 -5.13
N LEU A 151 -14.79 17.33 -3.91
CA LEU A 151 -14.94 18.16 -2.70
C LEU A 151 -13.92 19.29 -2.60
N GLN A 152 -12.75 19.15 -3.20
CA GLN A 152 -11.70 20.18 -3.23
C GLN A 152 -11.89 21.20 -4.36
N ASN A 153 -12.32 20.75 -5.55
CA ASN A 153 -12.18 21.52 -6.79
C ASN A 153 -13.57 21.73 -7.44
N PRO A 154 -14.05 22.98 -7.59
CA PRO A 154 -15.32 23.26 -8.24
C PRO A 154 -15.29 22.96 -9.76
N PRO A 155 -16.44 22.84 -10.45
CA PRO A 155 -16.50 22.39 -11.84
C PRO A 155 -15.81 23.28 -12.87
N ASP A 156 -15.61 24.57 -12.56
CA ASP A 156 -14.85 25.53 -13.35
C ASP A 156 -13.33 25.40 -13.18
N ARG A 157 -12.86 24.63 -12.19
CA ARG A 157 -11.44 24.27 -11.99
C ARG A 157 -11.13 22.82 -12.33
N LEU A 158 -12.05 21.89 -12.09
CA LEU A 158 -11.85 20.46 -12.37
C LEU A 158 -13.10 19.78 -12.94
N ARG A 159 -12.88 19.02 -14.02
CA ARG A 159 -13.86 18.15 -14.67
C ARG A 159 -13.47 16.67 -14.52
N LEU A 160 -14.46 15.79 -14.46
CA LEU A 160 -14.30 14.35 -14.31
C LEU A 160 -14.88 13.57 -15.50
N LEU A 161 -14.13 12.59 -16.00
CA LEU A 161 -14.61 11.56 -16.92
C LEU A 161 -14.44 10.20 -16.25
N LEU A 162 -15.55 9.53 -15.89
CA LEU A 162 -15.53 8.26 -15.17
C LEU A 162 -15.96 7.11 -16.09
N ILE A 163 -15.15 6.06 -16.18
CA ILE A 163 -15.38 4.87 -17.01
C ILE A 163 -15.38 3.61 -16.13
N ASP A 164 -16.51 2.91 -16.11
CA ASP A 164 -16.83 1.77 -15.24
C ASP A 164 -17.64 0.74 -16.03
N VAL A 165 -16.96 -0.06 -16.86
CA VAL A 165 -17.58 -1.03 -17.78
C VAL A 165 -18.38 -2.11 -17.03
N LYS A 166 -18.10 -2.33 -15.73
CA LYS A 166 -18.85 -3.28 -14.90
C LYS A 166 -20.05 -2.66 -14.18
N GLY A 167 -20.19 -1.33 -14.17
CA GLY A 167 -21.20 -0.57 -13.43
C GLY A 167 -21.10 -0.69 -11.91
N ARG A 168 -19.97 -1.16 -11.36
CA ARG A 168 -19.83 -1.51 -9.92
C ARG A 168 -19.06 -0.47 -9.11
N GLY A 169 -18.26 0.35 -9.78
CA GLY A 169 -17.40 1.35 -9.17
C GLY A 169 -18.11 2.66 -8.89
N TYR A 170 -18.63 3.34 -9.92
CA TYR A 170 -18.81 4.79 -9.88
C TYR A 170 -20.26 5.29 -9.99
N HIS A 171 -21.27 4.42 -10.15
CA HIS A 171 -22.66 4.86 -10.39
C HIS A 171 -23.23 5.81 -9.32
N HIS A 172 -22.83 5.69 -8.05
CA HIS A 172 -23.20 6.61 -6.96
C HIS A 172 -22.67 8.06 -7.14
N PHE A 173 -21.75 8.30 -8.07
CA PHE A 173 -21.27 9.63 -8.46
C PHE A 173 -22.05 10.24 -9.64
N ASN A 174 -23.00 9.53 -10.25
CA ASN A 174 -23.88 10.15 -11.24
C ASN A 174 -24.61 11.35 -10.60
N GLY A 175 -24.63 12.46 -11.33
CA GLY A 175 -25.10 13.75 -10.82
C GLY A 175 -24.01 14.67 -10.27
N LEU A 176 -22.77 14.22 -10.06
CA LEU A 176 -21.64 15.09 -9.68
C LEU A 176 -21.50 16.26 -10.68
N PRO A 177 -21.55 17.55 -10.24
CA PRO A 177 -21.45 18.70 -11.15
C PRO A 177 -20.13 18.77 -11.94
N ASN A 178 -19.05 18.18 -11.42
CA ASN A 178 -17.76 18.08 -12.11
C ASN A 178 -17.78 17.16 -13.34
N LEU A 179 -18.78 16.27 -13.50
CA LEU A 179 -18.80 15.31 -14.61
C LEU A 179 -18.92 15.99 -16.00
N VAL A 180 -18.17 15.47 -16.97
CA VAL A 180 -18.32 15.82 -18.39
C VAL A 180 -19.51 15.10 -19.05
N CYS A 181 -19.86 13.93 -18.53
CA CYS A 181 -21.01 13.11 -18.91
C CYS A 181 -21.35 12.14 -17.76
N PRO A 182 -22.53 11.48 -17.77
CA PRO A 182 -22.79 10.36 -16.86
C PRO A 182 -21.69 9.28 -16.93
N VAL A 183 -21.59 8.46 -15.87
CA VAL A 183 -20.60 7.37 -15.77
C VAL A 183 -20.70 6.44 -16.97
N VAL A 184 -19.58 6.27 -17.68
CA VAL A 184 -19.54 5.53 -18.95
C VAL A 184 -19.41 4.04 -18.68
N THR A 185 -20.49 3.31 -18.94
CA THR A 185 -20.58 1.84 -18.77
C THR A 185 -20.38 1.06 -20.07
N ASP A 186 -20.63 1.69 -21.23
CA ASP A 186 -20.35 1.05 -22.53
C ASP A 186 -18.86 1.18 -22.90
N PRO A 187 -18.16 0.08 -23.27
CA PRO A 187 -16.73 0.11 -23.56
C PRO A 187 -16.37 0.80 -24.88
N LEU A 188 -17.28 0.87 -25.85
CA LEU A 188 -17.05 1.58 -27.11
C LEU A 188 -17.26 3.09 -26.94
N ASP A 189 -18.27 3.52 -26.18
CA ASP A 189 -18.37 4.92 -25.74
C ASP A 189 -17.16 5.31 -24.88
N GLY A 190 -16.68 4.41 -24.00
CA GLY A 190 -15.42 4.59 -23.27
C GLY A 190 -14.23 4.91 -24.19
N LEU A 191 -14.04 4.14 -25.27
CA LEU A 191 -13.04 4.43 -26.30
C LEU A 191 -13.30 5.77 -27.01
N HIS A 192 -14.56 6.11 -27.32
CA HIS A 192 -14.91 7.37 -27.96
C HIS A 192 -14.66 8.59 -27.06
N ARG A 193 -14.89 8.50 -25.75
CA ARG A 193 -14.55 9.59 -24.79
C ARG A 193 -13.05 9.74 -24.63
N LEU A 194 -12.27 8.66 -24.63
CA LEU A 194 -10.82 8.73 -24.62
C LEU A 194 -10.25 9.33 -25.93
N LYS A 195 -10.81 8.97 -27.10
CA LYS A 195 -10.48 9.62 -28.39
C LYS A 195 -10.88 11.09 -28.44
N TRP A 196 -11.95 11.49 -27.76
CA TRP A 196 -12.25 12.92 -27.57
C TRP A 196 -11.20 13.59 -26.68
N ALA A 197 -10.83 12.98 -25.55
CA ALA A 197 -9.85 13.56 -24.65
C ALA A 197 -8.51 13.85 -25.35
N VAL A 198 -8.06 12.98 -26.28
CA VAL A 198 -6.89 13.25 -27.13
C VAL A 198 -7.10 14.49 -28.01
N ARG A 199 -8.23 14.61 -28.72
CA ARG A 199 -8.52 15.82 -29.53
C ARG A 199 -8.71 17.08 -28.69
N HIS A 200 -9.07 16.95 -27.41
CA HIS A 200 -9.14 18.04 -26.45
C HIS A 200 -7.76 18.42 -25.89
N MET A 201 -6.85 17.45 -25.77
CA MET A 201 -5.43 17.61 -25.46
C MET A 201 -4.72 18.39 -26.57
N GLU A 202 -4.83 17.91 -27.82
CA GLU A 202 -4.22 18.52 -29.01
C GLU A 202 -4.67 19.98 -29.17
N LYS A 203 -5.97 20.25 -29.07
CA LYS A 203 -6.52 21.62 -29.09
C LYS A 203 -6.04 22.49 -27.91
N ARG A 204 -5.78 21.91 -26.75
CA ARG A 204 -5.26 22.63 -25.58
C ARG A 204 -3.81 23.02 -25.73
N GLU A 205 -3.00 22.13 -26.31
CA GLU A 205 -1.61 22.37 -26.69
C GLU A 205 -1.52 23.52 -27.71
N GLU A 206 -2.34 23.48 -28.77
CA GLU A 206 -2.48 24.57 -29.76
C GLU A 206 -2.86 25.93 -29.15
N GLN A 207 -3.58 25.94 -28.04
CA GLN A 207 -4.12 27.15 -27.40
C GLN A 207 -3.34 27.59 -26.15
N GLY A 208 -2.40 26.80 -25.65
CA GLY A 208 -1.68 27.05 -24.40
C GLY A 208 -2.59 27.02 -23.15
N ILE A 209 -3.60 26.13 -23.12
CA ILE A 209 -4.62 26.07 -22.06
C ILE A 209 -4.53 24.76 -21.28
N ASP A 210 -4.34 24.85 -19.96
CA ASP A 210 -4.32 23.70 -19.03
C ASP A 210 -5.66 23.45 -18.30
N SER A 211 -6.55 24.43 -18.30
CA SER A 211 -7.66 24.55 -17.34
C SER A 211 -9.05 24.52 -18.02
N PRO A 212 -10.11 24.07 -17.31
CA PRO A 212 -10.09 23.32 -16.05
C PRO A 212 -9.34 21.98 -16.20
N ALA A 213 -8.75 21.47 -15.12
CA ALA A 213 -8.12 20.15 -15.13
C ALA A 213 -9.15 19.07 -15.50
N LEU A 214 -8.79 18.12 -16.37
CA LEU A 214 -9.65 17.00 -16.74
C LEU A 214 -9.06 15.71 -16.16
N VAL A 215 -9.67 15.17 -15.11
CA VAL A 215 -9.24 13.90 -14.51
C VAL A 215 -10.10 12.77 -15.07
N ILE A 216 -9.45 11.87 -15.80
CA ILE A 216 -10.05 10.69 -16.42
C ILE A 216 -9.79 9.48 -15.51
N VAL A 217 -10.85 8.78 -15.11
CA VAL A 217 -10.76 7.64 -14.18
C VAL A 217 -11.34 6.37 -14.81
N ILE A 218 -10.55 5.29 -14.87
CA ILE A 218 -10.92 4.00 -15.46
C ILE A 218 -10.85 2.91 -14.38
N ASP A 219 -11.97 2.25 -14.03
CA ASP A 219 -11.97 1.21 -12.97
C ASP A 219 -11.21 -0.07 -13.37
N GLU A 220 -11.29 -0.49 -14.63
CA GLU A 220 -10.58 -1.67 -15.15
C GLU A 220 -10.18 -1.47 -16.62
N MET A 221 -8.91 -1.15 -16.88
CA MET A 221 -8.37 -0.97 -18.24
C MET A 221 -8.48 -2.24 -19.11
N ALA A 222 -8.47 -3.42 -18.48
CA ALA A 222 -8.58 -4.70 -19.17
C ALA A 222 -9.92 -4.86 -19.91
N ASP A 223 -11.03 -4.36 -19.33
CA ASP A 223 -12.36 -4.45 -19.95
C ASP A 223 -12.44 -3.64 -21.25
N LEU A 224 -11.92 -2.41 -21.23
CA LEU A 224 -11.81 -1.57 -22.43
C LEU A 224 -10.88 -2.23 -23.46
N THR A 225 -9.77 -2.84 -23.03
CA THR A 225 -8.80 -3.47 -23.92
C THR A 225 -9.39 -4.68 -24.64
N ALA A 226 -10.21 -5.48 -23.94
CA ALA A 226 -10.85 -6.69 -24.48
C ALA A 226 -11.82 -6.38 -25.64
N VAL A 227 -12.41 -5.18 -25.68
CA VAL A 227 -13.33 -4.75 -26.74
C VAL A 227 -12.63 -3.86 -27.79
N SER A 228 -11.69 -3.02 -27.37
CA SER A 228 -11.07 -1.98 -28.23
C SER A 228 -9.78 -2.42 -28.94
N GLY A 229 -9.15 -3.51 -28.48
CA GLY A 229 -7.88 -3.99 -29.03
C GLY A 229 -6.76 -2.94 -28.99
N GLY A 230 -5.99 -2.84 -30.08
CA GLY A 230 -4.84 -1.94 -30.19
C GLY A 230 -5.16 -0.45 -30.08
N GLN A 231 -6.33 -0.02 -30.57
CA GLN A 231 -6.72 1.40 -30.62
C GLN A 231 -6.73 2.07 -29.24
N LEU A 232 -7.01 1.31 -28.18
CA LEU A 232 -6.96 1.83 -26.81
C LEU A 232 -5.52 2.15 -26.39
N GLN A 233 -4.53 1.35 -26.79
CA GLN A 233 -3.14 1.59 -26.40
C GLN A 233 -2.57 2.85 -27.08
N GLU A 234 -2.92 3.09 -28.34
CA GLU A 234 -2.58 4.31 -29.08
C GLU A 234 -3.15 5.56 -28.39
N VAL A 235 -4.43 5.53 -28.04
CA VAL A 235 -5.14 6.62 -27.37
C VAL A 235 -4.61 6.86 -25.96
N LEU A 236 -4.34 5.79 -25.19
CA LEU A 236 -3.71 5.89 -23.87
C LEU A 236 -2.29 6.46 -23.96
N ALA A 237 -1.48 6.03 -24.93
CA ALA A 237 -0.12 6.56 -25.11
C ALA A 237 -0.13 8.07 -25.31
N ARG A 238 -0.99 8.59 -26.20
CA ARG A 238 -1.14 10.04 -26.40
C ARG A 238 -1.53 10.79 -25.13
N LEU A 239 -2.54 10.30 -24.40
CA LEU A 239 -2.99 10.92 -23.14
C LEU A 239 -1.91 10.93 -22.04
N LEU A 240 -0.97 9.99 -22.07
CA LEU A 240 0.14 9.90 -21.12
C LEU A 240 1.39 10.66 -21.58
N GLU A 241 1.50 10.95 -22.87
CA GLU A 241 2.59 11.75 -23.45
C GLU A 241 2.33 13.26 -23.22
N GLY A 242 1.21 13.79 -23.73
CA GLY A 242 0.91 15.23 -23.71
C GLY A 242 -0.12 15.68 -22.65
N GLY A 243 -0.74 14.75 -21.91
CA GLY A 243 -1.84 15.10 -21.00
C GLY A 243 -1.42 16.03 -19.87
N HIS A 244 -0.23 15.81 -19.30
CA HIS A 244 0.22 16.57 -18.13
C HIS A 244 0.44 18.07 -18.40
N GLU A 245 0.85 18.46 -19.62
CA GLU A 245 1.07 19.85 -20.04
C GLU A 245 -0.25 20.60 -20.32
N THR A 246 -1.31 19.84 -20.60
CA THR A 246 -2.65 20.35 -20.94
C THR A 246 -3.67 20.15 -19.80
N GLY A 247 -3.19 19.83 -18.59
CA GLY A 247 -4.01 19.59 -17.40
C GLY A 247 -4.96 18.39 -17.51
N ILE A 248 -4.65 17.43 -18.40
CA ILE A 248 -5.40 16.19 -18.56
C ILE A 248 -4.67 15.07 -17.81
N HIS A 249 -5.28 14.59 -16.73
CA HIS A 249 -4.70 13.60 -15.83
C HIS A 249 -5.42 12.26 -15.99
N LEU A 250 -4.68 11.15 -15.91
CA LEU A 250 -5.23 9.82 -16.10
C LEU A 250 -4.99 8.95 -14.88
N ILE A 251 -6.06 8.38 -14.32
CA ILE A 251 -6.02 7.50 -13.15
C ILE A 251 -6.70 6.20 -13.54
N ALA A 252 -5.95 5.12 -13.70
CA ALA A 252 -6.49 3.90 -14.27
C ALA A 252 -6.09 2.67 -13.47
N SER A 253 -7.09 1.86 -13.09
CA SER A 253 -6.86 0.59 -12.41
C SER A 253 -6.85 -0.60 -13.37
N THR A 254 -6.08 -1.62 -12.99
CA THR A 254 -6.10 -2.94 -13.62
C THR A 254 -5.90 -4.05 -12.59
N GLN A 255 -6.52 -5.22 -12.81
CA GLN A 255 -6.18 -6.44 -12.08
C GLN A 255 -4.92 -7.13 -12.60
N LYS A 256 -4.60 -6.98 -13.90
CA LYS A 256 -3.46 -7.63 -14.56
C LYS A 256 -2.95 -6.77 -15.71
N LEU A 257 -1.67 -6.43 -15.69
CA LEU A 257 -1.01 -5.80 -16.82
C LEU A 257 -0.84 -6.83 -17.95
N LEU A 258 -1.44 -6.54 -19.10
CA LEU A 258 -1.21 -7.32 -20.33
C LEU A 258 0.19 -7.02 -20.89
N PRO A 259 0.84 -7.93 -21.63
CA PRO A 259 2.23 -7.74 -22.08
C PRO A 259 2.49 -6.44 -22.86
N ASN A 260 1.52 -6.00 -23.67
CA ASN A 260 1.54 -4.74 -24.39
C ASN A 260 1.37 -3.48 -23.52
N GLN A 261 0.81 -3.63 -22.31
CA GLN A 261 0.65 -2.55 -21.33
C GLN A 261 1.90 -2.40 -20.43
N VAL A 262 2.80 -3.41 -20.36
CA VAL A 262 3.97 -3.38 -19.46
C VAL A 262 5.02 -2.34 -19.90
N SER A 263 5.20 -2.12 -21.20
CA SER A 263 6.06 -1.05 -21.73
C SER A 263 5.50 0.32 -21.36
N LEU A 264 4.21 0.54 -21.62
CA LEU A 264 3.49 1.76 -21.28
C LEU A 264 3.60 2.05 -19.77
N ALA A 265 3.29 1.05 -18.92
CA ALA A 265 3.37 1.10 -17.45
C ALA A 265 4.75 1.45 -16.89
N ARG A 266 5.83 1.14 -17.62
CA ARG A 266 7.20 1.44 -17.19
C ARG A 266 7.64 2.86 -17.55
N ASN A 267 7.24 3.34 -18.72
CA ASN A 267 7.76 4.57 -19.30
C ASN A 267 6.86 5.79 -19.03
N ASN A 268 5.53 5.64 -19.15
CA ASN A 268 4.59 6.77 -19.22
C ASN A 268 3.68 6.88 -17.97
N TRP A 269 3.87 6.04 -16.96
CA TRP A 269 3.17 6.11 -15.67
C TRP A 269 4.18 6.38 -14.54
N PRO A 270 4.44 7.65 -14.21
CA PRO A 270 5.48 8.04 -13.25
C PRO A 270 5.09 7.75 -11.79
N THR A 271 3.78 7.67 -11.51
CA THR A 271 3.25 7.22 -10.22
C THR A 271 2.45 5.92 -10.38
N ARG A 272 2.74 4.93 -9.53
CA ARG A 272 2.17 3.57 -9.59
C ARG A 272 1.79 3.10 -8.20
N ILE A 273 0.56 2.65 -8.01
CA ILE A 273 0.01 2.23 -6.71
C ILE A 273 -0.35 0.75 -6.79
N VAL A 274 0.39 -0.10 -6.07
CA VAL A 274 0.32 -1.56 -6.18
C VAL A 274 -0.18 -2.17 -4.88
N GLY A 275 -1.37 -2.77 -4.93
CA GLY A 275 -1.98 -3.52 -3.84
C GLY A 275 -1.65 -5.01 -3.93
N HIS A 276 -2.16 -5.80 -2.97
CA HIS A 276 -1.95 -7.24 -2.93
C HIS A 276 -2.25 -7.91 -4.29
N THR A 277 -1.24 -8.58 -4.84
CA THR A 277 -1.28 -9.38 -6.07
C THR A 277 -0.16 -10.44 -6.06
N THR A 278 -0.12 -11.31 -7.07
CA THR A 278 0.99 -12.27 -7.32
C THR A 278 2.35 -11.59 -7.47
N SER A 279 3.43 -12.30 -7.12
CA SER A 279 4.82 -11.79 -7.18
C SER A 279 5.24 -11.29 -8.57
N ASP A 280 4.75 -11.92 -9.65
CA ASP A 280 5.02 -11.50 -11.02
C ASP A 280 4.29 -10.21 -11.39
N GLU A 281 2.96 -10.13 -11.18
CA GLU A 281 2.21 -8.89 -11.36
C GLU A 281 2.72 -7.75 -10.47
N ALA A 282 3.17 -8.03 -9.24
CA ALA A 282 3.81 -7.06 -8.36
C ALA A 282 5.11 -6.50 -8.98
N LYS A 283 5.93 -7.36 -9.58
CA LYS A 283 7.16 -6.99 -10.31
C LYS A 283 6.88 -6.27 -11.63
N LEU A 284 5.79 -6.61 -12.33
CA LEU A 284 5.35 -5.91 -13.53
C LEU A 284 4.83 -4.50 -13.21
N ALA A 285 4.02 -4.36 -12.16
CA ALA A 285 3.35 -3.11 -11.78
C ALA A 285 4.24 -2.12 -11.03
N SER A 286 5.06 -2.57 -10.08
CA SER A 286 6.03 -1.67 -9.39
C SER A 286 7.23 -1.34 -10.29
N GLY A 287 7.57 -2.26 -11.19
CA GLY A 287 8.84 -2.28 -11.93
C GLY A 287 9.96 -3.07 -11.22
N LEU A 288 9.79 -3.37 -9.92
CA LEU A 288 10.81 -3.86 -8.99
C LEU A 288 10.58 -5.33 -8.61
N ALA A 289 11.63 -6.16 -8.66
CA ALA A 289 11.57 -7.52 -8.15
C ALA A 289 11.57 -7.52 -6.60
N GLY A 290 10.71 -8.31 -5.97
CA GLY A 290 10.63 -8.40 -4.51
C GLY A 290 10.07 -7.14 -3.83
N SER A 291 9.19 -6.39 -4.51
CA SER A 291 8.60 -5.14 -4.01
C SER A 291 7.88 -5.26 -2.65
N GLY A 292 7.44 -6.46 -2.26
CA GLY A 292 6.66 -6.68 -1.04
C GLY A 292 5.15 -6.48 -1.23
N ALA A 293 4.69 -6.07 -2.42
CA ALA A 293 3.26 -5.97 -2.72
C ALA A 293 2.55 -7.33 -2.63
N GLU A 294 3.28 -8.41 -2.89
CA GLU A 294 2.83 -9.80 -2.71
C GLU A 294 2.61 -10.23 -1.25
N LYS A 295 2.90 -9.34 -0.28
CA LYS A 295 2.76 -9.58 1.17
C LYS A 295 1.80 -8.59 1.85
N LEU A 296 1.04 -7.82 1.07
CA LEU A 296 0.08 -6.82 1.59
C LEU A 296 -1.22 -7.46 2.08
N MET A 297 -1.86 -6.82 3.05
CA MET A 297 -3.09 -7.30 3.70
C MET A 297 -4.37 -7.10 2.87
N GLY A 298 -4.26 -6.65 1.61
CA GLY A 298 -5.40 -6.25 0.77
C GLY A 298 -6.31 -5.24 1.47
N ARG A 299 -7.60 -5.17 1.09
CA ARG A 299 -8.62 -4.31 1.74
C ARG A 299 -8.17 -2.85 1.97
N GLY A 300 -7.40 -2.28 1.04
CA GLY A 300 -6.86 -0.92 1.14
C GLY A 300 -5.40 -0.81 1.61
N ASP A 301 -4.67 -1.91 1.82
CA ASP A 301 -3.21 -1.90 2.03
C ASP A 301 -2.48 -1.95 0.68
N PHE A 302 -1.67 -0.91 0.41
CA PHE A 302 -1.01 -0.63 -0.88
C PHE A 302 0.45 -0.16 -0.68
N LEU A 303 1.25 -0.29 -1.74
CA LEU A 303 2.52 0.42 -1.92
C LEU A 303 2.38 1.46 -3.03
N LEU A 304 2.66 2.72 -2.69
CA LEU A 304 2.78 3.85 -3.61
C LEU A 304 4.23 3.98 -4.06
N PHE A 305 4.47 3.96 -5.37
CA PHE A 305 5.76 4.23 -5.99
C PHE A 305 5.67 5.52 -6.81
N ALA A 306 6.49 6.52 -6.49
CA ALA A 306 6.52 7.82 -7.17
C ALA A 306 7.91 8.44 -7.00
N LYS A 307 8.41 9.21 -7.99
CA LYS A 307 9.73 9.90 -7.94
C LYS A 307 10.94 8.99 -7.61
N GLY A 308 10.81 7.67 -7.77
CA GLY A 308 11.81 6.67 -7.36
C GLY A 308 11.73 6.20 -5.91
N GLU A 309 10.87 6.82 -5.09
CA GLU A 309 10.58 6.44 -3.71
C GLU A 309 9.43 5.42 -3.63
N ALA A 310 9.32 4.75 -2.48
CA ALA A 310 8.25 3.81 -2.17
C ALA A 310 7.69 4.06 -0.76
N ALA A 311 6.39 4.34 -0.66
CA ALA A 311 5.67 4.56 0.59
C ALA A 311 4.55 3.53 0.76
N ARG A 312 4.28 3.09 1.99
CA ARG A 312 3.08 2.30 2.28
C ARG A 312 1.87 3.21 2.42
N LEU A 313 0.71 2.75 1.95
CA LEU A 313 -0.55 3.49 1.94
C LEU A 313 -1.67 2.59 2.47
N GLN A 314 -2.27 2.96 3.60
CA GLN A 314 -3.61 2.48 3.98
C GLN A 314 -4.66 3.46 3.45
N VAL A 315 -5.31 3.05 2.38
CA VAL A 315 -6.33 3.78 1.62
C VAL A 315 -7.51 4.19 2.50
N ALA A 316 -7.99 5.43 2.32
CA ALA A 316 -9.24 5.93 2.88
C ALA A 316 -10.46 5.36 2.14
N HIS A 317 -11.55 5.15 2.87
CA HIS A 317 -12.81 4.63 2.36
C HIS A 317 -13.92 5.67 2.40
N ILE A 318 -14.68 5.74 1.31
CA ILE A 318 -15.98 6.41 1.22
C ILE A 318 -17.07 5.39 0.87
N SER A 319 -18.18 5.41 1.60
CA SER A 319 -19.34 4.51 1.42
C SER A 319 -20.32 5.01 0.35
N PRO A 320 -21.22 4.15 -0.17
CA PRO A 320 -22.33 4.53 -1.06
C PRO A 320 -23.07 5.81 -0.64
N ALA A 321 -23.56 5.85 0.60
CA ALA A 321 -24.30 6.99 1.12
C ALA A 321 -23.44 8.26 1.23
N GLU A 322 -22.14 8.14 1.54
CA GLU A 322 -21.22 9.29 1.54
C GLU A 322 -20.93 9.80 0.11
N MET A 323 -20.90 8.92 -0.90
CA MET A 323 -20.76 9.33 -2.31
C MET A 323 -22.01 10.08 -2.79
N GLU A 324 -23.21 9.59 -2.47
CA GLU A 324 -24.48 10.27 -2.78
C GLU A 324 -24.62 11.60 -2.02
N GLN A 325 -24.20 11.65 -0.75
CA GLN A 325 -24.10 12.90 0.03
C GLN A 325 -23.12 13.89 -0.62
N THR A 326 -22.02 13.41 -1.21
CA THR A 326 -21.07 14.27 -1.96
C THR A 326 -21.75 14.90 -3.17
N VAL A 327 -22.54 14.13 -3.92
CA VAL A 327 -23.34 14.64 -5.05
C VAL A 327 -24.31 15.73 -4.59
N VAL A 328 -25.12 15.48 -3.55
CA VAL A 328 -26.08 16.46 -3.02
C VAL A 328 -25.39 17.70 -2.47
N HIS A 329 -24.29 17.54 -1.72
CA HIS A 329 -23.56 18.64 -1.09
C HIS A 329 -23.00 19.63 -2.11
N LEU A 330 -22.53 19.14 -3.26
CA LEU A 330 -22.01 19.96 -4.36
C LEU A 330 -23.13 20.58 -5.24
N GLY A 331 -24.40 20.32 -4.94
CA GLY A 331 -25.55 20.80 -5.72
C GLY A 331 -25.91 19.93 -6.93
N GLY A 332 -25.40 18.70 -6.98
CA GLY A 332 -25.81 17.67 -7.94
C GLY A 332 -27.10 16.95 -7.56
N VAL A 333 -27.60 16.11 -8.46
CA VAL A 333 -28.81 15.30 -8.26
C VAL A 333 -28.44 13.81 -8.39
N PRO A 334 -28.46 13.02 -7.30
CA PRO A 334 -28.13 11.60 -7.35
C PRO A 334 -29.12 10.79 -8.19
N GLY A 335 -28.65 9.69 -8.78
CA GLY A 335 -29.44 8.75 -9.56
C GLY A 335 -28.91 8.58 -10.99
N GLU A 336 -29.58 7.74 -11.78
CA GLU A 336 -29.29 7.66 -13.21
C GLU A 336 -29.80 8.93 -13.91
N LEU A 337 -28.87 9.83 -14.26
CA LEU A 337 -29.11 10.80 -15.32
C LEU A 337 -29.42 10.00 -16.59
N GLU A 338 -30.69 10.04 -17.05
CA GLU A 338 -31.10 9.40 -18.30
C GLU A 338 -30.12 9.79 -19.40
N THR A 339 -29.39 8.82 -19.94
CA THR A 339 -28.36 9.10 -20.94
C THR A 339 -29.03 9.68 -22.19
N PRO A 340 -28.76 10.94 -22.57
CA PRO A 340 -29.29 11.47 -23.80
C PRO A 340 -28.54 10.77 -24.93
N ARG A 341 -29.16 9.71 -25.48
CA ARG A 341 -28.58 8.89 -26.56
C ARG A 341 -28.13 9.83 -27.68
N HIS A 342 -26.81 9.93 -27.86
CA HIS A 342 -26.14 10.80 -28.83
C HIS A 342 -26.21 12.32 -28.57
N GLN A 343 -26.20 12.77 -27.31
CA GLN A 343 -25.62 14.10 -26.98
C GLN A 343 -24.14 14.00 -26.60
N ILE A 344 -23.37 13.48 -27.55
CA ILE A 344 -22.00 13.94 -27.79
C ILE A 344 -22.10 15.47 -28.01
N PRO A 345 -21.45 16.32 -27.18
CA PRO A 345 -21.44 17.78 -27.38
C PRO A 345 -21.14 18.16 -28.83
N LYS A 346 -21.75 19.23 -29.38
CA LYS A 346 -21.64 19.55 -30.82
C LYS A 346 -20.17 19.59 -31.31
N GLN A 347 -19.24 20.11 -30.51
CA GLN A 347 -17.79 20.16 -30.79
C GLN A 347 -17.10 18.78 -30.89
N MET A 348 -17.75 17.71 -30.45
CA MET A 348 -17.22 16.35 -30.43
C MET A 348 -17.75 15.48 -31.59
N GLN A 349 -18.70 15.98 -32.39
CA GLN A 349 -19.32 15.28 -33.53
C GLN A 349 -18.59 15.54 -34.87
N SER A 350 -17.26 15.45 -34.90
CA SER A 350 -16.52 15.40 -36.17
C SER A 350 -16.47 13.96 -36.70
N GLN A 351 -17.05 13.75 -37.88
CA GLN A 351 -17.04 12.49 -38.61
C GLN A 351 -15.64 12.20 -39.22
N PRO A 352 -15.26 10.94 -39.46
CA PRO A 352 -14.02 10.61 -40.16
C PRO A 352 -14.08 11.03 -41.64
N GLU A 353 -13.02 11.67 -42.16
CA GLU A 353 -12.93 12.06 -43.58
C GLU A 353 -12.98 10.83 -44.50
N GLN A 354 -14.04 10.69 -45.29
CA GLN A 354 -13.94 9.99 -46.57
C GLN A 354 -13.44 10.97 -47.63
N ARG A 355 -12.14 10.93 -47.93
CA ARG A 355 -11.56 11.75 -49.01
C ARG A 355 -12.12 11.32 -50.38
N SER A 356 -13.03 12.13 -50.92
CA SER A 356 -13.54 12.05 -52.28
C SER A 356 -13.64 13.48 -52.86
N LEU A 357 -13.14 13.69 -54.07
CA LEU A 357 -12.97 15.04 -54.62
C LEU A 357 -14.23 15.55 -55.34
N ARG A 358 -14.78 16.70 -54.90
CA ARG A 358 -15.26 17.76 -55.82
C ARG A 358 -15.56 19.08 -55.12
N GLY A 359 -15.01 20.16 -55.66
CA GLY A 359 -14.96 21.48 -55.03
C GLY A 359 -16.18 22.40 -55.19
N LYS A 360 -15.94 23.64 -54.74
CA LYS A 360 -16.69 24.90 -54.84
C LYS A 360 -17.59 25.31 -53.65
N ASN A 361 -17.08 26.33 -52.95
CA ASN A 361 -17.74 27.55 -52.46
C ASN A 361 -19.18 27.46 -51.90
N ALA A 362 -19.32 27.74 -50.60
CA ALA A 362 -20.44 28.51 -50.06
C ALA A 362 -20.03 29.26 -48.76
N THR A 363 -20.32 30.56 -48.74
CA THR A 363 -20.57 31.47 -47.60
C THR A 363 -20.00 31.19 -46.20
N GLU A 364 -19.20 32.14 -45.72
CA GLU A 364 -19.09 32.50 -44.29
C GLU A 364 -20.39 33.20 -43.84
N GLN A 365 -20.97 32.82 -42.68
CA GLN A 365 -21.69 33.67 -41.70
C GLN A 365 -22.42 32.82 -40.64
N GLU A 366 -22.46 33.32 -39.40
CA GLU A 366 -23.25 32.82 -38.24
C GLU A 366 -22.88 31.39 -37.73
N GLU A 367 -23.05 31.02 -36.45
CA GLU A 367 -23.81 31.63 -35.34
C GLU A 367 -22.92 32.05 -34.15
N GLU A 368 -23.25 33.18 -33.51
CA GLU A 368 -22.70 33.66 -32.23
C GLU A 368 -23.72 33.39 -31.10
N TYR A 369 -23.47 32.42 -30.20
CA TYR A 369 -24.31 32.32 -28.98
C TYR A 369 -23.69 31.57 -27.79
N TYR A 370 -24.16 31.95 -26.58
CA TYR A 370 -23.80 31.41 -25.26
C TYR A 370 -22.41 31.73 -24.67
N GLU A 371 -22.07 33.01 -24.55
CA GLU A 371 -21.58 33.51 -23.26
C GLU A 371 -22.73 34.18 -22.49
N GLN A 372 -23.12 33.66 -21.32
CA GLN A 372 -23.62 34.48 -20.19
C GLN A 372 -23.41 33.74 -18.85
N PRO A 373 -22.76 34.37 -17.85
CA PRO A 373 -22.59 33.78 -16.52
C PRO A 373 -23.87 33.89 -15.68
N ARG A 374 -24.30 32.79 -15.04
CA ARG A 374 -25.44 32.78 -14.10
C ARG A 374 -25.13 33.48 -12.77
N LYS A 375 -24.99 34.81 -12.79
CA LYS A 375 -24.94 35.66 -11.58
C LYS A 375 -26.34 35.96 -11.03
N LYS A 376 -26.77 35.18 -10.04
CA LYS A 376 -27.66 35.58 -8.92
C LYS A 376 -27.69 34.40 -7.93
N ALA A 377 -26.83 34.38 -6.92
CA ALA A 377 -26.87 35.19 -5.69
C ALA A 377 -27.98 34.73 -4.72
N ASN A 378 -27.55 34.04 -3.68
CA ASN A 378 -28.26 33.96 -2.39
C ASN A 378 -27.22 34.21 -1.28
N GLN A 379 -26.79 35.47 -1.15
CA GLN A 379 -26.04 35.91 0.02
C GLN A 379 -26.96 35.84 1.24
N ARG A 380 -26.87 34.76 2.02
CA ARG A 380 -27.38 34.73 3.39
C ARG A 380 -26.27 35.16 4.34
N GLN A 381 -26.23 36.46 4.60
CA GLN A 381 -25.42 37.04 5.66
C GLN A 381 -26.24 37.04 6.96
N PHE A 382 -25.58 36.81 8.11
CA PHE A 382 -26.18 36.66 9.44
C PHE A 382 -27.05 35.40 9.62
N GLN A 383 -27.23 34.86 10.84
CA GLN A 383 -26.88 35.37 12.18
C GLN A 383 -25.89 34.49 12.94
N GLN A 384 -25.16 35.09 13.88
CA GLN A 384 -24.55 34.34 14.99
C GLN A 384 -25.65 33.94 15.97
N SER A 385 -25.88 32.64 16.18
CA SER A 385 -26.77 32.13 17.22
C SER A 385 -26.16 30.92 17.94
N THR A 386 -25.73 31.16 19.18
CA THR A 386 -25.46 30.18 20.24
C THR A 386 -24.74 28.88 19.85
N ALA A 387 -23.45 28.79 20.21
CA ALA A 387 -22.79 27.50 20.34
C ALA A 387 -23.43 26.66 21.46
N THR A 388 -24.25 25.67 21.11
CA THR A 388 -24.48 24.51 21.99
C THR A 388 -23.28 23.58 21.86
N THR A 389 -22.33 23.73 22.78
CA THR A 389 -21.09 22.97 22.85
C THR A 389 -21.35 21.47 23.08
N TYR A 390 -21.51 20.71 22.00
CA TYR A 390 -21.28 19.27 22.01
C TYR A 390 -19.77 19.02 21.89
N GLN A 391 -19.10 19.14 23.03
CA GLN A 391 -17.73 18.66 23.23
C GLN A 391 -17.70 17.13 23.29
N GLU A 392 -17.95 16.48 22.14
CA GLU A 392 -17.34 15.18 21.89
C GLU A 392 -15.85 15.40 21.60
N HIS A 393 -15.10 15.67 22.68
CA HIS A 393 -13.67 15.40 22.71
C HIS A 393 -13.51 13.91 22.40
N ASP A 394 -12.99 13.55 21.23
CA ASP A 394 -12.54 12.18 20.97
C ASP A 394 -11.42 11.86 21.97
N PRO A 395 -11.66 11.01 22.99
CA PRO A 395 -10.66 10.76 24.01
C PRO A 395 -9.51 9.93 23.45
N HIS A 396 -9.67 9.27 22.29
CA HIS A 396 -8.73 8.25 21.83
C HIS A 396 -7.48 8.82 21.17
N SER A 397 -7.53 10.00 20.56
CA SER A 397 -6.38 10.57 19.84
C SER A 397 -5.24 11.01 20.79
N GLN A 398 -5.52 11.95 21.71
CA GLN A 398 -4.52 12.41 22.70
C GLN A 398 -4.08 11.30 23.65
N VAL A 399 -5.02 10.46 24.09
CA VAL A 399 -4.71 9.34 24.99
C VAL A 399 -3.86 8.26 24.31
N VAL A 400 -3.80 8.17 22.97
CA VAL A 400 -2.85 7.28 22.29
C VAL A 400 -1.42 7.83 22.34
N SER A 401 -1.18 9.13 22.12
CA SER A 401 0.17 9.69 22.25
C SER A 401 0.66 9.66 23.70
N GLU A 402 -0.18 10.06 24.66
CA GLU A 402 0.13 9.99 26.09
C GLU A 402 0.39 8.55 26.56
N ARG A 403 -0.38 7.56 26.09
CA ARG A 403 -0.12 6.14 26.39
C ARG A 403 1.15 5.61 25.75
N LEU A 404 1.57 6.12 24.59
CA LEU A 404 2.85 5.75 23.97
C LEU A 404 4.04 6.33 24.74
N THR A 405 4.00 7.60 25.16
CA THR A 405 5.03 8.19 26.03
C THR A 405 5.06 7.51 27.41
N HIS A 406 3.91 7.21 28.00
CA HIS A 406 3.83 6.45 29.26
C HIS A 406 4.30 5.00 29.09
N TYR A 407 4.08 4.37 27.93
CA TYR A 407 4.63 3.05 27.61
C TYR A 407 6.16 3.09 27.52
N GLN A 408 6.74 4.06 26.80
CA GLN A 408 8.19 4.29 26.74
C GLN A 408 8.79 4.44 28.15
N ASN A 409 8.17 5.26 29.01
CA ASN A 409 8.59 5.45 30.40
C ASN A 409 8.46 4.14 31.23
N THR A 410 7.42 3.34 30.99
CA THR A 410 7.24 2.05 31.68
C THR A 410 8.27 1.01 31.22
N ILE A 411 8.64 1.01 29.93
CA ILE A 411 9.73 0.16 29.41
C ILE A 411 11.07 0.56 30.03
N GLN A 412 11.35 1.86 30.22
CA GLN A 412 12.54 2.31 30.94
C GLN A 412 12.53 1.90 32.43
N GLN A 413 11.41 2.07 33.13
CA GLN A 413 11.29 1.64 34.53
C GLN A 413 11.44 0.12 34.68
N ARG A 414 10.87 -0.68 33.77
CA ARG A 414 11.06 -2.14 33.74
C ARG A 414 12.48 -2.56 33.34
N ARG A 415 13.24 -1.74 32.61
CA ARG A 415 14.68 -1.97 32.39
C ARG A 415 15.46 -1.77 33.69
N GLN A 416 15.22 -0.67 34.41
CA GLN A 416 15.82 -0.44 35.72
C GLN A 416 15.50 -1.60 36.69
N GLN A 417 14.25 -2.05 36.74
CA GLN A 417 13.87 -3.22 37.56
C GLN A 417 14.52 -4.53 37.09
N LYS A 418 14.59 -4.82 35.77
CA LYS A 418 15.30 -6.01 35.25
C LYS A 418 16.83 -5.92 35.45
N GLU A 419 17.41 -4.72 35.52
CA GLU A 419 18.83 -4.50 35.85
C GLU A 419 19.09 -4.68 37.35
N GLU A 420 18.13 -4.33 38.22
CA GLU A 420 18.17 -4.57 39.67
C GLU A 420 17.89 -6.05 40.05
N GLU A 421 16.96 -6.72 39.38
CA GLU A 421 16.57 -8.11 39.68
C GLU A 421 17.59 -9.16 39.18
N ASN A 422 18.42 -8.83 38.19
CA ASN A 422 19.26 -9.81 37.48
C ASN A 422 20.76 -9.76 37.85
N TYR A 423 21.11 -9.46 39.11
CA TYR A 423 22.50 -9.51 39.60
C TYR A 423 22.67 -10.07 41.03
N PRO A 424 22.49 -11.39 41.26
CA PRO A 424 22.60 -11.99 42.59
C PRO A 424 24.03 -12.43 42.98
N TYR A 425 25.06 -11.57 42.86
CA TYR A 425 26.21 -11.44 43.81
C TYR A 425 27.29 -10.45 43.34
N TYR A 426 27.38 -9.26 43.97
CA TYR A 426 28.67 -8.61 44.24
C TYR A 426 28.57 -7.73 45.49
N ASN A 427 29.05 -8.23 46.63
CA ASN A 427 29.02 -7.50 47.91
C ASN A 427 30.46 -7.12 48.35
N PRO A 428 30.91 -5.88 48.07
CA PRO A 428 32.29 -5.46 48.36
C PRO A 428 32.63 -5.37 49.86
N ALA A 429 31.63 -5.41 50.75
CA ALA A 429 31.86 -5.40 52.20
C ALA A 429 32.24 -6.79 52.76
N ARG A 430 32.00 -7.87 52.01
CA ARG A 430 32.31 -9.24 52.48
C ARG A 430 33.79 -9.59 52.28
N THR A 431 34.33 -9.29 51.11
CA THR A 431 35.72 -9.55 50.71
C THR A 431 36.75 -8.93 51.64
N GLN A 432 36.47 -7.77 52.25
CA GLN A 432 37.40 -7.12 53.19
C GLN A 432 37.49 -7.84 54.55
N ARG A 433 36.43 -8.50 55.02
CA ARG A 433 36.45 -9.24 56.30
C ARG A 433 37.18 -10.58 56.16
N GLU A 434 36.87 -11.32 55.08
CA GLU A 434 37.49 -12.62 54.80
C GLU A 434 39.01 -12.47 54.54
N THR A 435 39.43 -11.43 53.81
CA THR A 435 40.87 -11.13 53.57
C THR A 435 41.63 -10.71 54.85
N GLN A 436 40.94 -10.23 55.89
CA GLN A 436 41.57 -9.92 57.19
C GLN A 436 41.62 -11.14 58.12
N GLN A 437 40.61 -12.01 58.12
CA GLN A 437 40.66 -13.25 58.91
C GLN A 437 41.70 -14.25 58.37
N ALA A 438 41.88 -14.34 57.04
CA ALA A 438 42.89 -15.19 56.41
C ALA A 438 44.36 -14.86 56.76
N LYS A 439 44.63 -13.77 57.51
CA LYS A 439 45.98 -13.39 57.99
C LYS A 439 46.23 -13.67 59.48
N ARG A 440 45.34 -14.39 60.18
CA ARG A 440 45.49 -14.67 61.63
C ARG A 440 45.07 -16.08 62.06
N GLN A 441 45.91 -17.09 61.80
CA GLN A 441 46.34 -18.11 62.79
C GLN A 441 47.44 -19.04 62.20
N PRO A 442 48.21 -19.79 63.04
CA PRO A 442 49.53 -20.29 62.65
C PRO A 442 49.55 -21.68 62.01
N ARG A 443 50.72 -22.04 61.44
CA ARG A 443 51.06 -23.41 61.06
C ARG A 443 51.21 -24.30 62.29
N GLN A 444 50.70 -25.53 62.22
CA GLN A 444 51.30 -26.67 62.89
C GLN A 444 51.04 -27.92 62.05
N ALA A 445 52.05 -28.79 61.93
CA ALA A 445 51.90 -30.12 61.34
C ALA A 445 51.81 -31.14 62.48
N ASP A 446 51.20 -32.30 62.24
CA ASP A 446 51.91 -33.58 62.34
C ASP A 446 51.04 -34.81 62.05
N LYS A 447 51.77 -35.91 61.79
CA LYS A 447 51.35 -37.33 61.74
C LYS A 447 50.61 -37.87 60.52
N TRP A 448 50.98 -39.12 60.26
CA TRP A 448 50.51 -40.06 59.25
C TRP A 448 49.78 -41.20 59.98
N GLU A 449 48.98 -41.97 59.24
CA GLU A 449 49.01 -43.43 59.34
C GLU A 449 48.47 -44.02 58.02
N GLU A 450 48.93 -45.21 57.66
CA GLU A 450 48.67 -45.88 56.38
C GLU A 450 47.71 -47.05 56.59
N GLU A 451 46.81 -47.36 55.64
CA GLU A 451 46.29 -48.73 55.51
C GLU A 451 45.78 -49.08 54.09
N GLU A 452 46.55 -49.97 53.46
CA GLU A 452 46.29 -51.00 52.42
C GLU A 452 45.31 -50.84 51.22
N ILE A 453 45.67 -51.57 50.16
CA ILE A 453 44.98 -51.69 48.85
C ILE A 453 44.81 -53.19 48.53
N PRO A 454 43.68 -53.61 47.94
CA PRO A 454 43.69 -54.74 47.01
C PRO A 454 43.43 -54.34 45.55
N GLU A 455 44.33 -54.71 44.64
CA GLU A 455 44.10 -54.65 43.18
C GLU A 455 43.04 -55.66 42.72
N GLN A 456 42.41 -55.44 41.55
CA GLN A 456 42.37 -56.42 40.43
C GLN A 456 42.17 -55.68 39.07
N ARG A 457 42.33 -56.38 37.95
CA ARG A 457 42.78 -55.82 36.64
C ARG A 457 41.70 -55.75 35.53
N PRO A 458 41.91 -54.93 34.46
CA PRO A 458 40.88 -54.56 33.49
C PRO A 458 40.82 -55.45 32.23
N LEU A 459 39.73 -55.32 31.44
CA LEU A 459 39.56 -55.98 30.13
C LEU A 459 39.06 -55.03 29.01
N HIS A 460 39.85 -55.05 27.93
CA HIS A 460 39.74 -54.56 26.54
C HIS A 460 38.48 -53.90 25.92
N ASN A 461 38.76 -53.02 24.94
CA ASN A 461 37.82 -52.40 23.99
C ASN A 461 37.37 -53.37 22.86
N GLN A 462 36.14 -53.19 22.33
CA GLN A 462 35.80 -53.43 20.90
C GLN A 462 34.66 -52.48 20.40
N PRO A 463 34.54 -52.22 19.08
CA PRO A 463 33.65 -51.19 18.49
C PRO A 463 32.23 -51.67 18.09
N PRO A 464 31.29 -50.77 17.73
CA PRO A 464 29.89 -51.11 17.42
C PRO A 464 29.67 -51.74 16.02
N PRO A 465 28.57 -52.50 15.83
CA PRO A 465 28.31 -53.29 14.62
C PRO A 465 27.62 -52.54 13.47
N GLN A 466 27.72 -53.09 12.25
CA GLN A 466 26.95 -52.69 11.07
C GLN A 466 25.86 -53.73 10.69
N PRO A 467 24.80 -53.34 9.95
CA PRO A 467 23.71 -54.25 9.56
C PRO A 467 24.07 -55.15 8.37
N ASN A 468 23.36 -56.28 8.22
CA ASN A 468 23.57 -57.28 7.17
C ASN A 468 22.27 -57.61 6.40
N PRO A 469 22.28 -57.91 5.08
CA PRO A 469 21.07 -58.03 4.24
C PRO A 469 20.72 -59.45 3.76
N THR A 470 19.49 -59.65 3.25
CA THR A 470 19.09 -60.65 2.20
C THR A 470 17.60 -60.39 1.79
N ASN A 471 17.23 -60.29 0.51
CA ASN A 471 16.73 -61.36 -0.41
C ASN A 471 15.60 -62.25 0.18
N ARG A 472 14.51 -62.65 -0.49
CA ARG A 472 13.91 -62.49 -1.87
C ARG A 472 12.47 -63.09 -1.80
N SER A 473 11.52 -62.96 -2.73
CA SER A 473 11.18 -62.11 -3.90
C SER A 473 9.65 -62.31 -4.12
N GLU A 474 8.90 -62.25 -5.25
CA GLU A 474 8.98 -61.95 -6.71
C GLU A 474 7.49 -61.69 -7.15
N GLY A 475 7.06 -61.23 -8.34
CA GLY A 475 7.66 -60.85 -9.62
C GLY A 475 6.55 -60.46 -10.65
N VAL A 476 6.91 -60.24 -11.93
CA VAL A 476 6.03 -59.94 -13.12
C VAL A 476 5.19 -58.63 -13.01
N SER A 477 4.94 -57.84 -14.07
CA SER A 477 5.15 -58.01 -15.51
C SER A 477 5.69 -56.75 -16.24
N SER A 478 5.90 -56.88 -17.55
CA SER A 478 6.63 -55.98 -18.44
C SER A 478 5.80 -54.83 -19.04
N ASN A 479 6.45 -53.71 -19.37
CA ASN A 479 6.49 -53.32 -20.79
C ASN A 479 7.67 -52.44 -21.24
N THR A 480 8.11 -52.71 -22.47
CA THR A 480 9.19 -52.07 -23.26
C THR A 480 8.72 -50.66 -23.72
N ILE A 481 9.56 -49.66 -23.99
CA ILE A 481 10.46 -49.52 -25.16
C ILE A 481 11.60 -48.53 -24.88
N ARG A 482 12.81 -48.84 -25.39
CA ARG A 482 13.94 -47.91 -25.57
C ARG A 482 14.04 -47.48 -27.03
N ASN A 483 14.48 -46.25 -27.27
CA ASN A 483 15.52 -45.85 -28.25
C ASN A 483 15.55 -44.31 -28.38
N ASN A 484 16.62 -43.63 -28.81
CA ASN A 484 18.07 -43.79 -28.68
C ASN A 484 18.69 -42.60 -29.44
N ALA A 485 19.52 -41.81 -28.77
CA ALA A 485 20.74 -41.19 -29.29
C ALA A 485 20.76 -40.18 -30.47
N ARG A 486 21.63 -39.16 -30.26
CA ARG A 486 22.47 -38.40 -31.20
C ARG A 486 21.90 -37.21 -32.01
N ASN A 487 22.43 -36.06 -31.61
CA ASN A 487 22.87 -34.91 -32.41
C ASN A 487 23.17 -35.20 -33.90
N ILE A 488 22.76 -34.25 -34.75
CA ILE A 488 23.60 -33.61 -35.77
C ILE A 488 23.14 -32.15 -35.88
N ALA A 489 24.06 -31.23 -36.17
CA ALA A 489 23.75 -29.83 -36.42
C ALA A 489 24.17 -29.46 -37.84
N CYS A 490 23.33 -28.69 -38.55
CA CYS A 490 23.82 -27.71 -39.53
C CYS A 490 22.74 -26.67 -39.85
N SER A 491 23.17 -25.56 -40.44
CA SER A 491 22.35 -24.39 -40.79
C SER A 491 21.43 -24.61 -41.99
N LYS A 492 20.27 -23.95 -41.98
CA LYS A 492 20.03 -22.73 -42.78
C LYS A 492 18.90 -21.89 -42.20
#